data_AF-A0A8T1STD7-F1
#
_entry.id   AF-A0A8T1STD7-F1
#
_cell.length_a   1.000
_cell.length_b   1.000
_cell.length_c   1.000
_cell.angle_alpha   90.00
_cell.angle_beta   90.00
_cell.angle_gamma   90.00
#
_symmetry.space_group_name_H-M   'P 1'
#
loop_
_entity.id
_entity.type
_entity.pdbx_description
1 polymer ?
#
loop_
_entity_poly.entity_id
_entity_poly.type
_entity_poly.pdbx_seq_one_letter_code
_entity_poly.pdbx_strand_id
1 'polypeptide(L)'
;RPFLVAIVTACQRPKMASLLQENLFETRSQAPAPSKDFYQVIFRWWKISLRSEFREAKPGELKESHEYFLDDPSLQIQIAVIFGANILEHIFNLCRGDFDFLERLPESLLLYIISFLELEDIARLSQVSHRFKTICNSDTLWEKIVQNLCGAITPEMRALAQEVGWKQFFFTNKLQLQLQLRRRRQKQDDSKKSKTK
;
A
#
# COMPACT_ATOMS: atom_id res chain seq x y z
N ARG A 1 39.10 -3.74 -11.69
CA ARG A 1 38.32 -4.54 -10.72
C ARG A 1 37.06 -5.01 -11.44
N PRO A 2 36.72 -6.31 -11.44
CA PRO A 2 35.47 -6.76 -12.05
C PRO A 2 34.29 -6.10 -11.33
N PHE A 3 33.27 -5.70 -12.09
CA PHE A 3 32.04 -5.15 -11.50
C PHE A 3 31.19 -6.33 -11.00
N LEU A 4 30.64 -6.21 -9.80
CA LEU A 4 29.70 -7.19 -9.26
C LEU A 4 28.30 -6.60 -9.40
N VAL A 5 27.41 -7.32 -10.09
CA VAL A 5 25.97 -7.04 -10.04
C VAL A 5 25.37 -8.06 -9.11
N ALA A 6 24.63 -7.61 -8.10
CA ALA A 6 23.96 -8.51 -7.18
C ALA A 6 22.46 -8.22 -7.13
N ILE A 7 21.69 -9.27 -6.85
CA ILE A 7 20.25 -9.21 -6.59
C ILE A 7 20.01 -9.97 -5.29
N VAL A 8 19.39 -9.32 -4.32
CA VAL A 8 18.82 -9.99 -3.15
C VAL A 8 17.32 -10.09 -3.34
N THR A 9 16.79 -11.30 -3.25
CA THR A 9 15.36 -11.55 -3.20
C THR A 9 15.04 -12.22 -1.89
N ALA A 10 14.25 -11.56 -1.05
CA ALA A 10 13.71 -12.15 0.16
C ALA A 10 12.21 -12.35 -0.06
N CYS A 11 11.77 -13.59 -0.02
CA CYS A 11 10.41 -13.96 -0.43
C CYS A 11 9.55 -14.24 0.80
N GLN A 12 8.40 -13.56 0.87
CA GLN A 12 7.34 -13.86 1.81
C GLN A 12 6.06 -14.10 1.00
N ARG A 13 5.50 -15.31 1.08
CA ARG A 13 4.26 -15.62 0.38
C ARG A 13 3.08 -15.02 1.17
N PRO A 14 2.25 -14.14 0.59
CA PRO A 14 0.99 -13.76 1.23
C PRO A 14 0.04 -14.97 1.22
N LYS A 15 -0.49 -15.34 2.39
CA LYS A 15 -1.61 -16.29 2.50
C LYS A 15 -2.87 -15.60 1.97
N MET A 16 -3.17 -15.67 0.67
CA MET A 16 -4.51 -15.62 0.06
C MET A 16 -4.38 -15.68 -1.47
N ALA A 17 -4.42 -16.88 -2.04
CA ALA A 17 -4.47 -17.12 -3.48
C ALA A 17 -5.54 -18.18 -3.84
N SER A 18 -6.66 -18.18 -3.12
CA SER A 18 -7.72 -19.20 -3.25
C SER A 18 -9.00 -18.69 -3.93
N LEU A 19 -8.96 -17.59 -4.69
CA LEU A 19 -10.17 -16.90 -5.16
C LEU A 19 -10.46 -16.95 -6.67
N LEU A 20 -9.88 -17.88 -7.43
CA LEU A 20 -10.31 -18.09 -8.82
C LEU A 20 -10.40 -19.59 -9.16
N GLN A 21 -11.61 -20.08 -9.43
CA GLN A 21 -11.90 -21.26 -10.26
C GLN A 21 -12.40 -20.73 -11.62
N GLU A 22 -12.19 -21.33 -12.78
CA GLU A 22 -12.22 -22.75 -13.16
C GLU A 22 -11.28 -22.99 -14.37
N ASN A 23 -10.52 -24.10 -14.39
CA ASN A 23 -9.66 -24.49 -15.51
C ASN A 23 -10.24 -25.73 -16.23
N LEU A 24 -10.34 -25.63 -17.57
CA LEU A 24 -11.02 -26.56 -18.48
C LEU A 24 -10.18 -27.76 -18.96
N PHE A 25 -8.96 -27.97 -18.46
CA PHE A 25 -8.13 -29.16 -18.77
C PHE A 25 -7.00 -29.33 -17.74
N GLU A 26 -6.73 -30.56 -17.29
CA GLU A 26 -5.71 -30.87 -16.27
C GLU A 26 -4.95 -32.17 -16.60
N THR A 27 -3.60 -32.11 -16.56
CA THR A 27 -2.71 -33.28 -16.53
C THR A 27 -1.68 -33.09 -15.41
N ARG A 28 -1.32 -34.16 -14.69
CA ARG A 28 -0.49 -34.10 -13.48
C ARG A 28 0.70 -35.04 -13.55
N SER A 29 1.90 -34.48 -13.40
CA SER A 29 3.08 -35.16 -12.86
C SER A 29 3.50 -34.44 -11.57
N GLN A 30 3.84 -35.21 -10.53
CA GLN A 30 4.08 -34.69 -9.19
C GLN A 30 5.58 -34.75 -8.86
N ALA A 31 6.25 -33.59 -8.84
CA ALA A 31 7.45 -33.43 -8.01
C ALA A 31 7.04 -33.51 -6.52
N PRO A 32 7.88 -34.00 -5.60
CA PRO A 32 7.55 -34.04 -4.18
C PRO A 32 7.04 -32.66 -3.74
N ALA A 33 5.95 -32.67 -2.95
CA ALA A 33 5.38 -31.44 -2.43
C ALA A 33 6.49 -30.61 -1.79
N PRO A 34 6.67 -29.33 -2.15
CA PRO A 34 7.67 -28.52 -1.50
C PRO A 34 7.36 -28.52 -0.01
N SER A 35 8.31 -29.01 0.79
CA SER A 35 8.18 -29.01 2.24
C SER A 35 8.11 -27.56 2.70
N LYS A 36 6.89 -27.13 3.02
CA LYS A 36 6.52 -26.27 4.15
C LYS A 36 7.44 -25.04 4.38
N ASP A 37 6.90 -23.87 4.03
CA ASP A 37 7.34 -22.52 4.42
C ASP A 37 8.59 -21.96 3.70
N PHE A 38 8.34 -21.34 2.52
CA PHE A 38 9.35 -20.62 1.73
C PHE A 38 9.64 -19.22 2.30
N TYR A 39 10.37 -19.18 3.41
CA TYR A 39 10.99 -17.96 3.95
C TYR A 39 12.49 -18.03 3.68
N GLN A 40 12.90 -17.67 2.46
CA GLN A 40 14.30 -17.75 2.02
C GLN A 40 14.81 -16.42 1.50
N VAL A 41 16.03 -16.07 1.89
CA VAL A 41 16.84 -15.00 1.33
C VAL A 41 17.72 -15.61 0.24
N ILE A 42 17.55 -15.15 -0.99
CA ILE A 42 18.34 -15.55 -2.15
C ILE A 42 19.25 -14.39 -2.52
N PHE A 43 20.55 -14.58 -2.34
CA PHE A 43 21.59 -13.64 -2.77
C PHE A 43 22.25 -14.18 -4.04
N ARG A 44 22.06 -13.48 -5.17
CA ARG A 44 22.66 -13.81 -6.47
C ARG A 44 23.64 -12.75 -6.88
N TRP A 45 24.78 -13.14 -7.43
CA TRP A 45 25.76 -12.20 -7.97
C TRP A 45 26.39 -12.68 -9.27
N TRP A 46 26.73 -11.71 -10.12
CA TRP A 46 27.45 -11.92 -11.38
C TRP A 46 28.79 -11.22 -11.33
N LYS A 47 29.83 -11.94 -11.76
CA LYS A 47 31.16 -11.36 -11.95
C LYS A 47 31.27 -10.84 -13.38
N ILE A 48 31.23 -9.53 -13.56
CA ILE A 48 31.41 -8.90 -14.86
C ILE A 48 32.90 -8.69 -15.11
N SER A 49 33.43 -9.34 -16.15
CA SER A 49 34.81 -9.20 -16.59
C SER A 49 34.87 -9.11 -18.11
N LEU A 50 35.79 -8.30 -18.64
CA LEU A 50 36.04 -8.18 -20.07
C LEU A 50 36.82 -9.38 -20.65
N ARG A 51 37.36 -10.24 -19.79
CA ARG A 51 38.14 -11.41 -20.22
C ARG A 51 37.23 -12.53 -20.70
N SER A 52 37.58 -13.14 -21.82
CA SER A 52 36.77 -14.19 -22.49
C SER A 52 36.45 -15.38 -21.58
N GLU A 53 37.38 -15.74 -20.69
CA GLU A 53 37.28 -16.78 -19.66
C GLU A 53 36.09 -16.62 -18.69
N PHE A 54 35.50 -15.42 -18.58
CA PHE A 54 34.32 -15.17 -17.74
C PHE A 54 33.04 -14.85 -18.54
N ARG A 55 33.07 -14.94 -19.88
CA ARG A 55 31.87 -14.66 -20.72
C ARG A 55 30.72 -15.63 -20.49
N GLU A 56 31.02 -16.88 -20.12
CA GLU A 56 30.04 -17.93 -19.84
C GLU A 56 29.91 -18.24 -18.33
N ALA A 57 30.48 -17.40 -17.47
CA ALA A 57 30.44 -17.62 -16.03
C ALA A 57 28.99 -17.55 -15.53
N LYS A 58 28.51 -18.64 -14.94
CA LYS A 58 27.20 -18.70 -14.28
C LYS A 58 27.20 -17.80 -13.04
N PRO A 59 26.03 -17.23 -12.67
CA PRO A 59 25.92 -16.49 -11.42
C PRO A 59 26.28 -17.36 -10.21
N GLY A 60 26.91 -16.73 -9.22
CA GLY A 60 26.92 -17.26 -7.87
C GLY A 60 25.55 -17.07 -7.25
N GLU A 61 25.10 -18.05 -6.49
CA GLU A 61 23.83 -18.03 -5.77
C GLU A 61 24.04 -18.61 -4.37
N LEU A 62 23.58 -17.87 -3.37
CA LEU A 62 23.47 -18.31 -1.99
C LEU A 62 21.99 -18.24 -1.59
N LYS A 63 21.48 -19.34 -1.03
CA LYS A 63 20.11 -19.44 -0.53
C LYS A 63 20.16 -19.79 0.94
N GLU A 64 19.57 -18.95 1.76
CA GLU A 64 19.49 -19.15 3.20
C GLU A 64 18.05 -19.00 3.66
N SER A 65 17.68 -19.70 4.74
CA SER A 65 16.42 -19.40 5.42
C SER A 65 16.52 -18.08 6.17
N HIS A 66 15.39 -17.48 6.53
CA HIS A 66 15.38 -16.27 7.37
C HIS A 66 16.17 -16.45 8.69
N GLU A 67 16.04 -17.59 9.39
CA GLU A 67 16.74 -17.85 10.66
C GLU A 67 18.27 -17.84 10.47
N TYR A 68 18.79 -18.65 9.56
CA TYR A 68 20.21 -18.67 9.24
C TYR A 68 20.75 -17.31 8.76
N PHE A 69 19.97 -16.55 7.98
CA PHE A 69 20.37 -15.22 7.55
C PHE A 69 20.55 -14.26 8.74
N LEU A 70 19.68 -14.34 9.75
CA LEU A 70 19.78 -13.51 10.96
C LEU A 70 21.05 -13.79 11.77
N ASP A 71 21.56 -15.02 11.68
CA ASP A 71 22.77 -15.46 12.38
C ASP A 71 24.06 -15.35 11.56
N ASP A 72 24.00 -14.98 10.27
CA ASP A 72 25.19 -14.79 9.41
C ASP A 72 25.61 -13.31 9.27
N PRO A 73 26.52 -12.80 10.13
CA PRO A 73 27.02 -11.44 10.02
C PRO A 73 27.83 -11.19 8.73
N SER A 74 28.41 -12.22 8.14
CA SER A 74 29.24 -12.09 6.93
C SER A 74 28.39 -11.75 5.72
N LEU A 75 27.26 -12.43 5.55
CA LEU A 75 26.30 -12.14 4.49
C LEU A 75 25.62 -10.78 4.70
N GLN A 76 25.26 -10.45 5.94
CA GLN A 76 24.69 -9.15 6.30
C GLN A 76 25.63 -8.00 5.91
N ILE A 77 26.92 -8.10 6.25
CA ILE A 77 27.94 -7.10 5.88
C ILE A 77 28.05 -6.98 4.35
N GLN A 78 28.06 -8.10 3.62
CA GLN A 78 28.11 -8.08 2.16
C GLN A 78 26.90 -7.36 1.56
N ILE A 79 25.70 -7.65 2.06
CA ILE A 79 24.46 -6.99 1.61
C ILE A 79 24.50 -5.50 1.93
N ALA A 80 24.93 -5.09 3.13
CA ALA A 80 25.07 -3.67 3.48
C ALA A 80 26.08 -2.94 2.58
N VAL A 81 27.21 -3.58 2.27
CA VAL A 81 28.24 -2.96 1.42
C VAL A 81 27.76 -2.81 -0.03
N ILE A 82 27.00 -3.77 -0.55
CA ILE A 82 26.56 -3.77 -1.95
C ILE A 82 25.28 -2.94 -2.15
N PHE A 83 24.31 -3.04 -1.25
CA PHE A 83 22.98 -2.43 -1.40
C PHE A 83 22.71 -1.27 -0.44
N GLY A 84 23.54 -1.10 0.60
CA GLY A 84 23.35 -0.09 1.63
C GLY A 84 22.54 -0.56 2.84
N ALA A 85 22.62 0.22 3.92
CA ALA A 85 21.98 -0.10 5.20
C ALA A 85 20.45 -0.20 5.11
N ASN A 86 19.80 0.65 4.30
CA ASN A 86 18.34 0.66 4.17
C ASN A 86 17.78 -0.66 3.63
N ILE A 87 18.48 -1.28 2.67
CA ILE A 87 18.06 -2.56 2.09
C ILE A 87 18.33 -3.69 3.08
N LEU A 88 19.45 -3.65 3.80
CA LEU A 88 19.73 -4.61 4.85
C LEU A 88 18.65 -4.56 5.96
N GLU A 89 18.28 -3.36 6.42
CA GLU A 89 17.21 -3.16 7.41
C GLU A 89 15.87 -3.67 6.89
N HIS A 90 15.55 -3.43 5.61
CA HIS A 90 14.36 -3.98 4.99
C HIS A 90 14.33 -5.52 5.01
N ILE A 91 15.46 -6.16 4.70
CA ILE A 91 15.57 -7.63 4.72
C ILE A 91 15.48 -8.16 6.16
N PHE A 92 16.08 -7.47 7.15
CA PHE A 92 15.93 -7.81 8.55
C PHE A 92 14.48 -7.79 9.02
N ASN A 93 13.76 -6.70 8.70
CA ASN A 93 12.36 -6.55 9.05
C ASN A 93 11.52 -7.66 8.40
N LEU A 94 11.80 -8.00 7.13
CA LEU A 94 11.17 -9.13 6.47
C LEU A 94 11.48 -10.47 7.16
N CYS A 95 12.73 -10.69 7.56
CA CYS A 95 13.16 -11.94 8.20
C CYS A 95 12.56 -12.12 9.61
N ARG A 96 12.38 -11.01 10.34
CA ARG A 96 11.74 -10.96 11.66
C ARG A 96 10.20 -11.04 11.60
N GLY A 97 9.63 -10.87 10.41
CA GLY A 97 8.18 -10.82 10.22
C GLY A 97 7.56 -9.45 10.44
N ASP A 98 8.38 -8.42 10.66
CA ASP A 98 8.01 -7.01 10.76
C ASP A 98 7.78 -6.46 9.34
N PHE A 99 6.64 -6.83 8.76
CA PHE A 99 6.30 -6.47 7.38
C PHE A 99 5.06 -5.58 7.33
N ASP A 100 5.18 -4.44 6.63
CA ASP A 100 4.05 -3.55 6.38
C ASP A 100 3.11 -4.14 5.33
N PHE A 101 2.26 -5.07 5.77
CA PHE A 101 1.23 -5.69 4.93
C PHE A 101 0.28 -4.65 4.37
N LEU A 102 -0.12 -3.68 5.19
CA LEU A 102 -1.07 -2.64 4.82
C LEU A 102 -0.53 -1.79 3.66
N GLU A 103 0.71 -1.33 3.75
CA GLU A 103 1.30 -0.50 2.69
C GLU A 103 1.49 -1.27 1.38
N ARG A 104 1.40 -2.61 1.36
CA ARG A 104 1.58 -3.42 0.14
C ARG A 104 0.29 -3.96 -0.47
N LEU A 105 -0.85 -3.79 0.20
CA LEU A 105 -2.14 -4.18 -0.35
C LEU A 105 -2.42 -3.44 -1.68
N PRO A 106 -3.14 -4.06 -2.64
CA PRO A 106 -3.65 -3.37 -3.81
C PRO A 106 -4.43 -2.10 -3.44
N GLU A 107 -4.33 -1.06 -4.26
CA GLU A 107 -4.98 0.23 -4.01
C GLU A 107 -6.50 0.10 -3.84
N SER A 108 -7.16 -0.78 -4.60
CA SER A 108 -8.60 -1.03 -4.50
C SER A 108 -9.02 -1.53 -3.11
N LEU A 109 -8.23 -2.42 -2.50
CA LEU A 109 -8.49 -2.94 -1.15
C LEU A 109 -8.19 -1.89 -0.10
N LEU A 110 -7.12 -1.12 -0.26
CA LEU A 110 -6.82 0.01 0.62
C LEU A 110 -7.94 1.03 0.63
N LEU A 111 -8.42 1.45 -0.55
CA LEU A 111 -9.55 2.38 -0.67
C LEU A 111 -10.82 1.83 -0.01
N TYR A 112 -11.06 0.52 -0.12
CA TYR A 112 -12.19 -0.13 0.56
C TYR A 112 -12.04 -0.07 2.09
N ILE A 113 -10.89 -0.48 2.63
CA ILE A 113 -10.63 -0.45 4.08
C ILE A 113 -10.72 0.99 4.62
N ILE A 114 -10.09 1.95 3.95
CA ILE A 114 -10.05 3.36 4.37
C ILE A 114 -11.45 3.99 4.30
N SER A 115 -12.34 3.52 3.41
CA SER A 115 -13.71 4.06 3.32
C SER A 115 -14.59 3.79 4.56
N PHE A 116 -14.16 2.90 5.46
CA PHE A 116 -14.83 2.64 6.75
C PHE A 116 -14.25 3.47 7.91
N LEU A 117 -13.14 4.17 7.69
CA LEU A 117 -12.49 4.96 8.73
C LEU A 117 -13.18 6.31 8.93
N GLU A 118 -13.09 6.84 10.13
CA GLU A 118 -13.54 8.19 10.43
C GLU A 118 -12.61 9.24 9.80
N LEU A 119 -13.12 10.46 9.60
CA LEU A 119 -12.36 11.54 8.96
C LEU A 119 -11.06 11.88 9.71
N GLU A 120 -11.08 11.76 11.04
CA GLU A 120 -9.91 11.98 11.90
C GLU A 120 -8.85 10.90 11.66
N ASP A 121 -9.28 9.64 11.55
CA ASP A 121 -8.40 8.52 11.25
C ASP A 121 -7.80 8.61 9.85
N ILE A 122 -8.58 9.03 8.86
CA ILE A 122 -8.09 9.27 7.50
C ILE A 122 -7.02 10.37 7.51
N ALA A 123 -7.24 11.44 8.27
CA ALA A 123 -6.26 12.51 8.42
C ALA A 123 -4.97 12.02 9.08
N ARG A 124 -5.06 11.22 10.15
CA ARG A 124 -3.90 10.60 10.81
C ARG A 124 -3.17 9.63 9.87
N LEU A 125 -3.89 8.75 9.18
CA LEU A 125 -3.32 7.78 8.25
C LEU A 125 -2.56 8.45 7.10
N SER A 126 -3.06 9.60 6.62
CA SER A 126 -2.38 10.37 5.56
C SER A 126 -1.00 10.91 5.96
N GLN A 127 -0.68 10.94 7.26
CA GLN A 127 0.61 11.41 7.79
C GLN A 127 1.61 10.26 7.98
N VAL A 128 1.18 8.99 7.86
CA VAL A 128 2.03 7.82 8.12
C VAL A 128 3.03 7.59 6.98
N SER A 129 2.58 7.64 5.73
CA SER A 129 3.46 7.45 4.56
C SER A 129 3.02 8.27 3.37
N HIS A 130 3.94 8.51 2.41
CA HIS A 130 3.62 9.21 1.17
C HIS A 130 2.55 8.47 0.36
N ARG A 131 2.57 7.13 0.39
CA ARG A 131 1.56 6.31 -0.29
C ARG A 131 0.19 6.50 0.32
N PHE A 132 0.07 6.45 1.65
CA PHE A 132 -1.21 6.74 2.31
C PHE A 132 -1.65 8.18 2.13
N LYS A 133 -0.73 9.14 2.07
CA LYS A 133 -1.05 10.52 1.72
C LYS A 133 -1.71 10.62 0.35
N THR A 134 -1.19 9.93 -0.66
CA THR A 134 -1.80 9.92 -2.00
C THR A 134 -3.19 9.29 -1.98
N ILE A 135 -3.34 8.11 -1.36
CA ILE A 135 -4.61 7.39 -1.30
C ILE A 135 -5.68 8.15 -0.50
N CYS A 136 -5.32 8.71 0.66
CA CYS A 136 -6.26 9.46 1.50
C CYS A 136 -6.71 10.80 0.87
N ASN A 137 -5.99 11.28 -0.14
CA ASN A 137 -6.32 12.48 -0.90
C ASN A 137 -6.92 12.16 -2.28
N SER A 138 -7.19 10.89 -2.60
CA SER A 138 -7.71 10.51 -3.91
C SER A 138 -9.20 10.84 -4.04
N ASP A 139 -9.59 11.35 -5.21
CA ASP A 139 -10.99 11.65 -5.51
C ASP A 139 -11.89 10.41 -5.42
N THR A 140 -11.35 9.24 -5.76
CA THR A 140 -12.05 7.94 -5.67
C THR A 140 -12.46 7.58 -4.23
N LEU A 141 -11.64 7.95 -3.24
CA LEU A 141 -11.95 7.74 -1.83
C LEU A 141 -13.07 8.69 -1.40
N TRP A 142 -12.92 9.98 -1.71
CA TRP A 142 -13.86 11.01 -1.28
C TRP A 142 -15.22 10.88 -1.97
N GLU A 143 -15.29 10.41 -3.21
CA GLU A 143 -16.55 10.03 -3.86
C GLU A 143 -17.27 8.93 -3.07
N LYS A 144 -16.56 7.85 -2.67
CA LYS A 144 -17.13 6.77 -1.85
C LYS A 144 -17.61 7.27 -0.49
N ILE A 145 -16.85 8.14 0.16
CA ILE A 145 -17.24 8.73 1.46
C ILE A 145 -18.53 9.54 1.30
N VAL A 146 -18.61 10.39 0.28
CA VAL A 146 -19.83 11.17 -0.01
C VAL A 146 -21.00 10.25 -0.35
N GLN A 147 -20.78 9.21 -1.14
CA GLN A 147 -21.81 8.23 -1.48
C GLN A 147 -22.35 7.53 -0.24
N ASN A 148 -21.47 7.08 0.66
CA ASN A 148 -21.85 6.41 1.90
C ASN A 148 -22.64 7.34 2.84
N LEU A 149 -22.34 8.64 2.83
CA LEU A 149 -23.00 9.63 3.70
C LEU A 149 -24.31 10.17 3.12
N CYS A 150 -24.38 10.41 1.81
CA CYS A 150 -25.53 11.03 1.14
C CYS A 150 -26.47 10.00 0.46
N GLY A 151 -26.06 8.74 0.33
CA GLY A 151 -26.82 7.66 -0.29
C GLY A 151 -26.86 7.74 -1.82
N ALA A 152 -27.32 8.86 -2.38
CA ALA A 152 -27.41 9.10 -3.82
C ALA A 152 -26.60 10.33 -4.24
N ILE A 153 -25.73 10.15 -5.22
CA ILE A 153 -24.97 11.24 -5.85
C ILE A 153 -25.80 11.79 -7.02
N THR A 154 -26.25 13.04 -6.92
CA THR A 154 -26.95 13.72 -8.04
C THR A 154 -25.96 14.07 -9.16
N PRO A 155 -26.42 14.17 -10.42
CA PRO A 155 -25.54 14.55 -11.54
C PRO A 155 -24.91 15.94 -11.34
N GLU A 156 -25.63 16.86 -10.70
CA GLU A 156 -25.10 18.19 -10.35
C GLU A 156 -23.96 18.11 -9.33
N MET A 157 -24.09 17.25 -8.31
CA MET A 157 -23.01 17.02 -7.33
C MET A 157 -21.77 16.44 -8.00
N ARG A 158 -21.95 15.51 -8.94
CA ARG A 158 -20.85 14.92 -9.71
C ARG A 158 -20.17 15.95 -10.62
N ALA A 159 -20.93 16.79 -11.32
CA ALA A 159 -20.39 17.85 -12.17
C ALA A 159 -19.56 18.85 -11.33
N LEU A 160 -20.09 19.31 -10.20
CA LEU A 160 -19.37 20.24 -9.32
C LEU A 160 -18.13 19.59 -8.69
N ALA A 161 -18.21 18.31 -8.32
CA ALA A 161 -17.06 17.58 -7.79
C ALA A 161 -15.96 17.34 -8.84
N GLN A 162 -16.30 17.21 -10.13
CA GLN A 162 -15.31 17.12 -11.20
C GLN A 162 -14.56 18.44 -11.41
N GLU A 163 -15.20 19.58 -11.18
CA GLU A 163 -14.57 20.89 -11.31
C GLU A 163 -13.67 21.26 -10.12
N VAL A 164 -14.08 20.89 -8.90
CA VAL A 164 -13.45 21.37 -7.66
C VAL A 164 -12.66 20.26 -6.93
N GLY A 165 -12.91 19.00 -7.24
CA GLY A 165 -12.41 17.81 -6.54
C GLY A 165 -13.36 17.34 -5.43
N TRP A 166 -13.48 16.02 -5.26
CA TRP A 166 -14.42 15.42 -4.31
C TRP A 166 -14.11 15.78 -2.85
N LYS A 167 -12.83 15.84 -2.51
CA LYS A 167 -12.39 16.26 -1.17
C LYS A 167 -12.83 17.70 -0.87
N GLN A 168 -12.59 18.62 -1.79
CA GLN A 168 -12.95 20.02 -1.63
C GLN A 168 -14.47 20.21 -1.64
N PHE A 169 -15.18 19.50 -2.52
CA PHE A 169 -16.64 19.45 -2.54
C PHE A 169 -17.21 19.02 -1.17
N PHE A 170 -16.63 17.98 -0.55
CA PHE A 170 -17.06 17.52 0.76
C PHE A 170 -16.91 18.60 1.85
N PHE A 171 -15.76 19.28 1.89
CA PHE A 171 -15.51 20.34 2.89
C PHE A 171 -16.32 21.62 2.61
N THR A 172 -16.52 21.99 1.34
CA THR A 172 -17.33 23.17 0.96
C THR A 172 -18.82 22.93 1.24
N ASN A 173 -19.33 21.71 1.01
CA ASN A 173 -20.72 21.36 1.29
C ASN A 173 -20.99 21.34 2.81
N LYS A 174 -20.03 20.92 3.65
CA LYS A 174 -20.13 21.07 5.12
C LYS A 174 -20.22 22.53 5.56
N LEU A 175 -19.46 23.45 4.91
CA LEU A 175 -19.56 24.90 5.15
C LEU A 175 -20.90 25.47 4.67
N GLN A 176 -21.40 25.02 3.52
CA GLN A 176 -22.71 25.42 3.00
C GLN A 176 -23.86 24.94 3.91
N LEU A 177 -23.81 23.71 4.40
CA LEU A 177 -24.74 23.18 5.40
C LEU A 177 -24.65 23.94 6.73
N GLN A 178 -23.45 24.26 7.22
CA GLN A 178 -23.29 25.11 8.41
C GLN A 178 -23.84 26.53 8.20
N LEU A 179 -23.63 27.14 7.04
CA LEU A 179 -24.20 28.44 6.66
C LEU A 179 -25.73 28.39 6.59
N GLN A 180 -26.31 27.34 6.00
CA GLN A 180 -27.76 27.15 5.94
C GLN A 180 -28.37 26.93 7.33
N LEU A 181 -27.73 26.14 8.20
CA LEU A 181 -28.14 25.94 9.59
C LEU A 181 -28.04 27.23 10.43
N ARG A 182 -27.03 28.08 10.18
CA ARG A 182 -26.92 29.41 10.82
C ARG A 182 -28.01 30.37 10.34
N ARG A 183 -28.27 30.44 9.03
CA ARG A 183 -29.36 31.25 8.45
C ARG A 183 -30.73 30.84 8.97
N ARG A 184 -30.98 29.54 9.17
CA ARG A 184 -32.23 29.04 9.77
C ARG A 184 -32.40 29.44 11.23
N ARG A 185 -31.31 29.39 12.04
CA ARG A 185 -31.34 29.85 13.44
C ARG A 185 -31.64 31.36 13.55
N GLN A 186 -30.97 32.20 12.75
CA GLN A 186 -31.23 33.64 12.72
C GLN A 186 -32.68 33.97 12.32
N LYS A 187 -33.22 33.31 11.27
CA LYS A 187 -34.63 33.49 10.89
C LYS A 187 -35.61 33.09 11.99
N GLN A 188 -35.32 32.03 12.76
CA GLN A 188 -36.15 31.64 13.90
C GLN A 188 -36.10 32.68 15.02
N ASP A 189 -34.92 33.22 15.35
CA ASP A 189 -34.77 34.24 16.38
C ASP A 189 -35.43 35.57 15.98
N ASP A 190 -35.34 35.97 14.71
CA ASP A 190 -36.02 37.16 14.17
C ASP A 190 -37.54 37.01 14.19
N SER A 191 -38.06 35.81 13.87
CA SER A 191 -39.50 35.51 13.91
C SER A 191 -40.07 35.43 15.33
N LYS A 192 -39.24 35.17 16.34
CA LYS A 192 -39.63 35.18 17.76
C LYS A 192 -39.64 36.60 18.31
N LYS A 193 -38.70 37.46 17.90
CA LYS A 193 -38.68 38.88 18.27
C LYS A 193 -39.85 39.68 17.69
N SER A 194 -40.32 39.36 16.49
CA SER A 194 -41.47 40.03 15.87
C SER A 194 -42.84 39.65 16.46
N LYS A 195 -42.93 38.52 17.17
CA LYS A 195 -44.16 38.08 17.86
C LYS A 195 -44.27 38.54 19.32
N THR A 196 -43.24 39.20 19.85
CA THR A 196 -43.17 39.65 21.26
C THR A 196 -43.23 41.19 21.37
N LYS A 197 -43.61 41.87 20.29
CA LYS A 197 -43.93 43.30 20.23
C LYS A 197 -45.36 43.47 19.78
#